data_AF-S8E760-F1
#
_entry.id   AF-S8E760-F1
#
_cell.length_a   1.000
_cell.length_b   1.000
_cell.length_c   1.000
_cell.angle_alpha   90.00
_cell.angle_beta   90.00
_cell.angle_gamma   90.00
#
_symmetry.space_group_name_H-M   'P 1'
#
loop_
_entity.id
_entity.type
_entity.pdbx_description
1 polymer ?
#
loop_
_entity_poly.entity_id
_entity_poly.type
_entity_poly.pdbx_seq_one_letter_code
_entity_poly.pdbx_strand_id
1 'polypeptide(L)'
;MLIQWPVVLSALRQNALLLGSRQGSFSVGTTSVPQPGANEVLIRVEAAALNPIDWKIQRYGIVVEKYPAILGSDIAGVIEGVGSNVTEFTTGDRVITQGVLGVNEHSAFQQYTLGYEELTAQVPDHMAWEEAATIPLGLATAALGIYNVHNPHSSAGLFPPWEPGGRNRYAGKPFVILGGSASVGHYVIQLARLSGFAPIITTASPRNAPSLLALGATHVLDRRLSPKVLHAQIASIAGQPIETIYDAVSIPDTQDLAYGLLAPGGCLVLVLQDTIEEDRKTPDRRIVTADSSIGAPYNRDTGVSLYSNLGAMLDTGDIQPNQVEVLPCGLEGIPTGLRRFEAGVSNVKLVALPQAMRC
;
A
#
# COMPACT_ATOMS: atom_id res chain seq x y z
N MET A 1 37.21 -3.76 12.64
CA MET A 1 37.51 -5.13 12.17
C MET A 1 36.24 -5.63 11.50
N LEU A 2 36.15 -5.46 10.18
CA LEU A 2 34.97 -5.82 9.39
C LEU A 2 34.85 -7.34 9.38
N ILE A 3 33.79 -7.87 9.99
CA ILE A 3 33.45 -9.30 9.88
C ILE A 3 33.14 -9.54 8.40
N GLN A 4 33.91 -10.40 7.73
CA GLN A 4 33.64 -10.76 6.34
C GLN A 4 32.32 -11.54 6.25
N TRP A 5 31.32 -10.90 5.66
CA TRP A 5 29.92 -11.33 5.57
C TRP A 5 29.55 -12.51 4.63
N PRO A 6 30.34 -13.01 3.65
CA PRO A 6 29.74 -13.84 2.60
C PRO A 6 29.60 -15.34 2.89
N VAL A 7 30.15 -15.91 3.97
CA VAL A 7 30.26 -17.39 4.12
C VAL A 7 29.32 -18.00 5.16
N VAL A 8 28.82 -17.25 6.15
CA VAL A 8 28.15 -17.87 7.31
C VAL A 8 26.62 -17.94 7.18
N LEU A 9 25.98 -17.07 6.39
CA LEU A 9 24.51 -17.02 6.31
C LEU A 9 23.88 -17.97 5.25
N SER A 10 24.62 -18.48 4.27
CA SER A 10 24.05 -19.40 3.26
C SER A 10 23.56 -20.74 3.84
N ALA A 11 23.99 -21.07 5.06
CA ALA A 11 23.54 -22.24 5.82
C ALA A 11 22.39 -21.94 6.80
N LEU A 12 22.05 -20.67 7.03
CA LEU A 12 21.02 -20.31 8.00
C LEU A 12 19.62 -20.54 7.44
N ARG A 13 18.80 -21.14 8.29
CA ARG A 13 17.41 -21.47 8.03
C ARG A 13 16.53 -20.46 8.76
N GLN A 14 15.43 -20.10 8.14
CA GLN A 14 14.41 -19.24 8.70
C GLN A 14 13.04 -19.88 8.58
N ASN A 15 12.12 -19.46 9.45
CA ASN A 15 10.70 -19.78 9.32
C ASN A 15 10.03 -18.88 8.29
N ALA A 16 9.11 -19.45 7.53
CA ALA A 16 8.27 -18.73 6.59
C ALA A 16 6.87 -19.36 6.52
N LEU A 17 5.87 -18.55 6.17
CA LEU A 17 4.55 -19.06 5.84
C LEU A 17 4.54 -19.50 4.37
N LEU A 18 4.50 -20.81 4.16
CA LEU A 18 4.57 -21.42 2.85
C LEU A 18 3.16 -21.69 2.31
N LEU A 19 2.92 -21.28 1.07
CA LEU A 19 1.84 -21.79 0.23
C LEU A 19 2.40 -22.97 -0.57
N GLY A 20 2.01 -24.21 -0.22
CA GLY A 20 2.64 -25.42 -0.78
C GLY A 20 2.24 -25.76 -2.21
N SER A 21 1.08 -25.28 -2.68
CA SER A 21 0.56 -25.52 -4.02
C SER A 21 -0.44 -24.45 -4.43
N ARG A 22 -0.76 -24.39 -5.73
CA ARG A 22 -1.81 -23.51 -6.26
C ARG A 22 -3.12 -23.75 -5.52
N GLN A 23 -3.68 -22.69 -4.95
CA GLN A 23 -4.91 -22.72 -4.14
C GLN A 23 -4.84 -23.65 -2.92
N GLY A 24 -3.62 -24.01 -2.49
CA GLY A 24 -3.39 -24.83 -1.30
C GLY A 24 -3.58 -24.06 0.01
N SER A 25 -3.41 -24.79 1.11
CA SER A 25 -3.36 -24.21 2.45
C SER A 25 -1.97 -23.66 2.75
N PHE A 26 -1.93 -22.62 3.59
CA PHE A 26 -0.69 -22.15 4.17
C PHE A 26 -0.22 -23.07 5.31
N SER A 27 1.10 -23.22 5.45
CA SER A 27 1.72 -23.88 6.59
C SER A 27 3.05 -23.21 6.92
N VAL A 28 3.42 -23.17 8.20
CA VAL A 28 4.74 -22.65 8.58
C VAL A 28 5.80 -23.74 8.34
N GLY A 29 6.76 -23.43 7.48
CA GLY A 29 7.89 -24.29 7.15
C GLY A 29 9.22 -23.57 7.36
N THR A 30 10.31 -24.19 6.90
CA THR A 30 11.64 -23.58 6.90
C THR A 30 12.17 -23.41 5.49
N THR A 31 12.92 -22.32 5.26
CA THR A 31 13.63 -22.03 4.01
C THR A 31 15.01 -21.44 4.34
N SER A 32 15.87 -21.26 3.34
CA SER A 32 17.15 -20.56 3.50
C SER A 32 16.96 -19.06 3.72
N VAL A 33 17.83 -18.44 4.49
CA VAL A 33 17.97 -16.97 4.54
C VAL A 33 18.61 -16.52 3.22
N PRO A 34 17.97 -15.60 2.46
CA PRO A 34 18.56 -15.11 1.21
C PRO A 34 19.83 -14.31 1.47
N GLN A 35 20.71 -14.23 0.47
CA GLN A 35 21.89 -13.36 0.51
C GLN A 35 21.59 -12.09 -0.28
N PRO A 36 21.91 -10.90 0.25
CA PRO A 36 21.71 -9.67 -0.50
C PRO A 36 22.62 -9.63 -1.72
N GLY A 37 22.05 -9.35 -2.90
CA GLY A 37 22.80 -8.95 -4.08
C GLY A 37 23.45 -7.57 -3.90
N ALA A 38 24.14 -7.09 -4.93
CA ALA A 38 24.98 -5.90 -4.82
C ALA A 38 24.22 -4.63 -4.38
N ASN A 39 22.98 -4.44 -4.83
CA ASN A 39 22.13 -3.27 -4.54
C ASN A 39 20.96 -3.62 -3.61
N GLU A 40 21.09 -4.69 -2.82
CA GLU A 40 20.03 -5.19 -1.94
C GLU A 40 20.45 -5.13 -0.48
N VAL A 41 19.47 -5.03 0.39
CA VAL A 41 19.62 -5.14 1.84
C VAL A 41 18.91 -6.39 2.33
N LEU A 42 19.49 -7.06 3.32
CA LEU A 42 18.86 -8.16 4.05
C LEU A 42 18.19 -7.57 5.29
N ILE A 43 16.88 -7.76 5.40
CA ILE A 43 16.05 -7.19 6.46
C ILE A 43 15.54 -8.32 7.36
N ARG A 44 15.78 -8.23 8.67
CA ARG A 44 15.08 -9.03 9.68
C ARG A 44 13.70 -8.44 9.89
N VAL A 45 12.67 -9.16 9.46
CA VAL A 45 11.29 -8.68 9.44
C VAL A 45 10.71 -8.69 10.85
N GLU A 46 10.44 -7.52 11.41
CA GLU A 46 9.86 -7.37 12.74
C GLU A 46 8.33 -7.39 12.67
N ALA A 47 7.77 -6.79 11.63
CA ALA A 47 6.33 -6.76 11.39
C ALA A 47 6.02 -6.88 9.89
N ALA A 48 4.95 -7.62 9.58
CA ALA A 48 4.44 -7.78 8.22
C ALA A 48 2.92 -7.55 8.20
N ALA A 49 2.45 -6.60 7.40
CA ALA A 49 1.02 -6.31 7.30
C ALA A 49 0.34 -7.14 6.20
N LEU A 50 -0.93 -7.50 6.45
CA LEU A 50 -1.75 -8.26 5.52
C LEU A 50 -2.51 -7.34 4.57
N ASN A 51 -2.70 -7.79 3.34
CA ASN A 51 -3.38 -7.08 2.27
C ASN A 51 -4.45 -7.96 1.59
N PRO A 52 -5.45 -7.35 0.93
CA PRO A 52 -6.46 -8.12 0.22
C PRO A 52 -5.86 -8.96 -0.93
N ILE A 53 -4.72 -8.55 -1.50
CA ILE A 53 -4.06 -9.33 -2.55
C ILE A 53 -3.57 -10.69 -2.05
N ASP A 54 -3.18 -10.81 -0.77
CA ASP A 54 -2.60 -12.05 -0.22
C ASP A 54 -3.60 -13.21 -0.22
N TRP A 55 -4.83 -12.97 0.24
CA TRP A 55 -5.88 -14.00 0.21
C TRP A 55 -6.39 -14.24 -1.21
N LYS A 56 -6.38 -13.22 -2.09
CA LYS A 56 -6.76 -13.36 -3.49
C LYS A 56 -5.78 -14.22 -4.28
N ILE A 57 -4.47 -14.05 -4.05
CA ILE A 57 -3.42 -14.90 -4.63
C ILE A 57 -3.68 -16.35 -4.24
N GLN A 58 -3.89 -16.62 -2.95
CA GLN A 58 -4.20 -17.96 -2.47
C GLN A 58 -5.48 -18.50 -3.12
N ARG A 59 -6.61 -17.79 -2.98
CA ARG A 59 -7.94 -18.30 -3.37
C ARG A 59 -8.10 -18.47 -4.88
N TYR A 60 -7.59 -17.54 -5.67
CA TYR A 60 -7.76 -17.54 -7.12
C TYR A 60 -6.57 -18.15 -7.87
N GLY A 61 -5.45 -18.44 -7.19
CA GLY A 61 -4.26 -19.00 -7.82
C GLY A 61 -3.61 -18.05 -8.83
N ILE A 62 -3.68 -16.75 -8.60
CA ILE A 62 -3.09 -15.72 -9.48
C ILE A 62 -1.66 -15.39 -9.03
N VAL A 63 -0.88 -14.71 -9.88
CA VAL A 63 0.50 -14.21 -9.61
C VAL A 63 1.57 -15.31 -9.43
N VAL A 64 1.32 -16.34 -8.63
CA VAL A 64 2.33 -17.36 -8.28
C VAL A 64 2.40 -18.47 -9.31
N GLU A 65 3.60 -18.67 -9.87
CA GLU A 65 3.90 -19.71 -10.86
C GLU A 65 4.65 -20.92 -10.26
N LYS A 66 5.45 -20.71 -9.21
CA LYS A 66 6.30 -21.74 -8.58
C LYS A 66 5.95 -21.93 -7.11
N TYR A 67 6.02 -23.18 -6.65
CA TYR A 67 5.69 -23.56 -5.26
C TYR A 67 6.83 -24.40 -4.64
N PRO A 68 7.05 -24.35 -3.31
CA PRO A 68 6.32 -23.54 -2.34
C PRO A 68 6.58 -22.05 -2.51
N ALA A 69 5.56 -21.23 -2.26
CA ALA A 69 5.61 -19.78 -2.38
C ALA A 69 5.49 -19.09 -1.01
N ILE A 70 6.08 -17.90 -0.89
CA ILE A 70 5.95 -17.01 0.27
C ILE A 70 5.26 -15.74 -0.22
N LEU A 71 4.25 -15.27 0.51
CA LEU A 71 3.45 -14.08 0.16
C LEU A 71 3.73 -12.89 1.10
N GLY A 72 2.95 -11.82 0.95
CA GLY A 72 3.05 -10.60 1.73
C GLY A 72 3.95 -9.56 1.06
N SER A 73 3.56 -8.29 1.16
CA SER A 73 4.27 -7.16 0.53
C SER A 73 4.62 -6.03 1.49
N ASP A 74 4.04 -6.01 2.69
CA ASP A 74 4.25 -4.93 3.64
C ASP A 74 5.30 -5.35 4.67
N ILE A 75 6.49 -4.75 4.62
CA ILE A 75 7.64 -5.14 5.45
C ILE A 75 8.11 -3.95 6.28
N ALA A 76 8.26 -4.16 7.59
CA ALA A 76 9.04 -3.30 8.48
C ALA A 76 10.04 -4.14 9.28
N GLY A 77 11.26 -3.64 9.43
CA GLY A 77 12.29 -4.40 10.14
C GLY A 77 13.62 -3.68 10.28
N VAL A 78 14.64 -4.46 10.61
CA VAL A 78 16.00 -3.99 10.83
C VAL A 78 16.91 -4.54 9.75
N ILE A 79 17.78 -3.71 9.18
CA ILE A 79 18.81 -4.19 8.25
C ILE A 79 19.81 -5.05 9.01
N GLU A 80 19.94 -6.30 8.60
CA GLU A 80 20.97 -7.20 9.12
C GLU A 80 22.20 -7.15 8.23
N GLY A 81 22.03 -7.13 6.91
CA GLY A 81 23.16 -7.16 5.95
C GLY A 81 22.92 -6.25 4.75
N VAL A 82 24.01 -5.87 4.08
CA VAL A 82 23.98 -4.98 2.92
C VAL A 82 24.83 -5.54 1.78
N GLY A 83 24.37 -5.30 0.55
CA GLY A 83 25.10 -5.57 -0.68
C GLY A 83 26.34 -4.70 -0.85
N SER A 84 27.24 -5.10 -1.75
CA SER A 84 28.53 -4.42 -1.96
C SER A 84 28.43 -2.99 -2.48
N ASN A 85 27.30 -2.63 -3.10
CA ASN A 85 27.07 -1.31 -3.69
C ASN A 85 26.09 -0.46 -2.87
N VAL A 86 25.55 -1.00 -1.77
CA VAL A 86 24.67 -0.24 -0.88
C VAL A 86 25.48 0.84 -0.17
N THR A 87 24.96 2.06 -0.20
CA THR A 87 25.60 3.26 0.35
C THR A 87 24.71 4.05 1.31
N GLU A 88 23.39 3.94 1.17
CA GLU A 88 22.41 4.70 1.96
C GLU A 88 22.07 4.04 3.30
N PHE A 89 22.44 2.76 3.47
CA PHE A 89 22.07 1.97 4.63
C PHE A 89 23.22 1.17 5.24
N THR A 90 23.10 0.90 6.53
CA THR A 90 24.00 0.04 7.30
C THR A 90 23.23 -0.92 8.21
N THR A 91 23.91 -1.98 8.67
CA THR A 91 23.33 -2.91 9.65
C THR A 91 22.86 -2.16 10.91
N GLY A 92 21.64 -2.46 11.35
CA GLY A 92 21.00 -1.83 12.50
C GLY A 92 19.97 -0.77 12.13
N ASP A 93 19.97 -0.28 10.87
CA ASP A 93 19.00 0.71 10.42
C ASP A 93 17.58 0.15 10.42
N ARG A 94 16.63 0.98 10.86
CA ARG A 94 15.20 0.67 10.90
C ARG A 94 14.58 1.07 9.57
N VAL A 95 13.92 0.13 8.89
CA VAL A 95 13.44 0.35 7.53
C VAL A 95 12.06 -0.24 7.25
N ILE A 96 11.43 0.32 6.23
CA ILE A 96 10.28 -0.26 5.54
C ILE A 96 10.61 -0.47 4.05
N THR A 97 10.02 -1.51 3.47
CA THR A 97 10.05 -1.75 2.02
C THR A 97 8.78 -2.43 1.54
N GLN A 98 8.53 -2.37 0.23
CA GLN A 98 7.48 -3.15 -0.39
C GLN A 98 8.05 -4.41 -1.03
N GLY A 99 7.51 -5.56 -0.64
CA GLY A 99 7.85 -6.84 -1.20
C GLY A 99 7.41 -7.03 -2.66
N VAL A 100 8.08 -7.94 -3.36
CA VAL A 100 7.81 -8.22 -4.78
C VAL A 100 6.90 -9.46 -4.91
N LEU A 101 5.71 -9.24 -5.45
CA LEU A 101 4.72 -10.30 -5.62
C LEU A 101 5.27 -11.45 -6.49
N GLY A 102 5.19 -12.68 -5.97
CA GLY A 102 5.67 -13.87 -6.66
C GLY A 102 7.17 -14.15 -6.56
N VAL A 103 7.92 -13.33 -5.81
CA VAL A 103 9.36 -13.52 -5.58
C VAL A 103 9.60 -13.80 -4.10
N ASN A 104 9.87 -15.06 -3.78
CA ASN A 104 9.96 -15.52 -2.39
C ASN A 104 10.98 -14.73 -1.55
N GLU A 105 12.13 -14.39 -2.12
CA GLU A 105 13.22 -13.71 -1.43
C GLU A 105 12.84 -12.29 -0.98
N HIS A 106 11.88 -11.65 -1.66
CA HIS A 106 11.39 -10.30 -1.40
C HIS A 106 9.98 -10.28 -0.77
N SER A 107 9.48 -11.41 -0.24
CA SER A 107 8.14 -11.50 0.35
C SER A 107 8.12 -11.24 1.86
N ALA A 108 7.00 -10.75 2.41
CA ALA A 108 6.93 -10.31 3.81
C ALA A 108 6.69 -11.42 4.85
N PHE A 109 6.04 -12.54 4.49
CA PHE A 109 5.63 -13.56 5.45
C PHE A 109 6.75 -14.57 5.77
N GLN A 110 7.90 -14.06 6.18
CA GLN A 110 9.10 -14.80 6.58
C GLN A 110 9.94 -13.96 7.57
N GLN A 111 10.94 -14.58 8.21
CA GLN A 111 11.75 -13.87 9.22
C GLN A 111 12.81 -12.93 8.62
N TYR A 112 13.28 -13.20 7.40
CA TYR A 112 14.30 -12.44 6.71
C TYR A 112 13.96 -12.32 5.23
N THR A 113 14.03 -11.11 4.70
CA THR A 113 13.70 -10.82 3.30
C THR A 113 14.71 -9.84 2.70
N LEU A 114 14.79 -9.80 1.38
CA LEU A 114 15.56 -8.82 0.64
C LEU A 114 14.69 -7.59 0.33
N GLY A 115 15.31 -6.42 0.38
CA GLY A 115 14.79 -5.17 -0.17
C GLY A 115 15.78 -4.57 -1.16
N TYR A 116 15.30 -3.87 -2.18
CA TYR A 116 16.17 -3.03 -3.02
C TYR A 116 16.47 -1.73 -2.28
N GLU A 117 17.73 -1.31 -2.24
CA GLU A 117 18.16 -0.08 -1.56
C GLU A 117 17.28 1.12 -1.95
N GLU A 118 17.12 1.37 -3.25
CA GLU A 118 16.37 2.52 -3.77
C GLU A 118 14.83 2.43 -3.56
N LEU A 119 14.33 1.29 -3.09
CA LEU A 119 12.91 1.05 -2.75
C LEU A 119 12.76 0.68 -1.27
N THR A 120 13.69 1.16 -0.44
CA THR A 120 13.70 1.01 1.00
C THR A 120 13.78 2.41 1.63
N ALA A 121 13.03 2.64 2.70
CA ALA A 121 12.99 3.92 3.39
C ALA A 121 13.26 3.74 4.89
N GLN A 122 13.98 4.69 5.49
CA GLN A 122 14.20 4.71 6.93
C GLN A 122 12.90 4.95 7.70
N VAL A 123 12.79 4.31 8.86
CA VAL A 123 11.67 4.47 9.80
C VAL A 123 12.16 5.26 11.01
N PRO A 124 11.45 6.33 11.43
CA PRO A 124 11.81 7.08 12.62
C PRO A 124 11.79 6.23 13.90
N ASP A 125 12.68 6.52 14.85
CA ASP A 125 12.84 5.72 16.07
C ASP A 125 11.58 5.63 16.94
N HIS A 126 10.72 6.65 16.86
CA HIS A 126 9.50 6.74 17.66
C HIS A 126 8.32 5.94 17.09
N MET A 127 8.42 5.44 15.85
CA MET A 127 7.33 4.67 15.21
C MET A 127 7.44 3.20 15.57
N ALA A 128 6.32 2.56 15.94
CA ALA A 128 6.33 1.13 16.24
C ALA A 128 6.45 0.29 14.96
N TRP A 129 6.97 -0.94 15.05
CA TRP A 129 7.17 -1.80 13.87
C TRP A 129 5.84 -2.12 13.17
N GLU A 130 4.82 -2.35 13.96
CA GLU A 130 3.51 -2.76 13.51
C GLU A 130 2.79 -1.63 12.79
N GLU A 131 3.03 -0.39 13.23
CA GLU A 131 2.59 0.83 12.57
C GLU A 131 3.32 1.03 11.24
N ALA A 132 4.65 0.95 11.26
CA ALA A 132 5.49 1.13 10.09
C ALA A 132 5.14 0.12 8.98
N ALA A 133 4.87 -1.13 9.35
CA ALA A 133 4.46 -2.17 8.39
C ALA A 133 3.14 -1.85 7.67
N THR A 134 2.30 -0.94 8.16
CA THR A 134 1.03 -0.62 7.49
C THR A 134 1.16 0.27 6.25
N ILE A 135 2.36 0.80 6.01
CA ILE A 135 2.63 1.86 5.03
C ILE A 135 2.86 1.35 3.60
N PRO A 136 3.76 0.38 3.35
CA PRO A 136 4.36 0.19 2.02
C PRO A 136 3.38 0.06 0.85
N LEU A 137 2.56 -1.00 0.82
CA LEU A 137 1.65 -1.29 -0.30
C LEU A 137 0.52 -0.27 -0.36
N GLY A 138 -0.09 0.08 0.78
CA GLY A 138 -1.21 1.02 0.81
C GLY A 138 -0.83 2.40 0.29
N LEU A 139 0.35 2.89 0.69
CA LEU A 139 0.91 4.14 0.21
C LEU A 139 1.29 4.03 -1.27
N ALA A 140 1.95 2.95 -1.70
CA ALA A 140 2.31 2.73 -3.10
C ALA A 140 1.07 2.72 -4.02
N THR A 141 -0.02 2.05 -3.62
CA THR A 141 -1.29 2.05 -4.37
C THR A 141 -1.89 3.45 -4.50
N ALA A 142 -1.85 4.24 -3.43
CA ALA A 142 -2.34 5.62 -3.46
C ALA A 142 -1.43 6.51 -4.33
N ALA A 143 -0.13 6.50 -4.08
CA ALA A 143 0.85 7.35 -4.74
C ALA A 143 0.97 7.06 -6.24
N LEU A 144 1.12 5.79 -6.64
CA LEU A 144 1.26 5.42 -8.05
C LEU A 144 -0.04 5.66 -8.82
N GLY A 145 -1.19 5.35 -8.20
CA GLY A 145 -2.50 5.59 -8.81
C GLY A 145 -2.81 7.07 -9.07
N ILE A 146 -2.22 7.99 -8.29
CA ILE A 146 -2.45 9.44 -8.45
C ILE A 146 -1.35 10.10 -9.26
N TYR A 147 -0.08 9.77 -9.00
CA TYR A 147 1.06 10.62 -9.40
C TYR A 147 2.03 9.99 -10.40
N ASN A 148 1.85 8.72 -10.81
CA ASN A 148 2.75 8.11 -11.78
C ASN A 148 2.53 8.62 -13.21
N VAL A 149 3.32 9.60 -13.62
CA VAL A 149 3.29 10.18 -14.98
C VAL A 149 3.83 9.24 -16.06
N HIS A 150 4.61 8.22 -15.68
CA HIS A 150 5.24 7.26 -16.61
C HIS A 150 4.29 6.11 -17.01
N ASN A 151 3.18 5.94 -16.30
CA ASN A 151 2.17 4.93 -16.63
C ASN A 151 0.76 5.54 -16.68
N PRO A 152 0.40 6.22 -17.79
CA PRO A 152 -0.91 6.85 -17.93
C PRO A 152 -2.07 5.83 -18.00
N HIS A 153 -1.82 4.53 -18.07
CA HIS A 153 -2.86 3.49 -18.08
C HIS A 153 -3.29 3.07 -16.66
N SER A 154 -2.47 3.35 -15.64
CA SER A 154 -2.73 2.98 -14.24
C SER A 154 -2.73 4.18 -13.29
N SER A 155 -2.61 5.41 -13.83
CA SER A 155 -2.48 6.62 -13.03
C SER A 155 -3.29 7.81 -13.53
N ALA A 156 -3.68 8.69 -12.61
CA ALA A 156 -4.19 10.02 -12.93
C ALA A 156 -3.11 10.96 -13.50
N GLY A 157 -1.82 10.66 -13.28
CA GLY A 157 -0.71 11.42 -13.84
C GLY A 157 -0.57 12.83 -13.27
N LEU A 158 -0.94 13.02 -11.99
CA LEU A 158 -0.72 14.27 -11.28
C LEU A 158 0.75 14.41 -10.87
N PHE A 159 1.17 15.62 -10.50
CA PHE A 159 2.50 15.90 -10.01
C PHE A 159 2.58 15.61 -8.51
N PRO A 160 3.57 14.83 -8.04
CA PRO A 160 3.64 14.34 -6.67
C PRO A 160 3.93 15.44 -5.63
N PRO A 161 3.29 15.43 -4.45
CA PRO A 161 3.49 16.46 -3.43
C PRO A 161 4.81 16.33 -2.66
N TRP A 162 5.51 15.20 -2.76
CA TRP A 162 6.83 15.02 -2.16
C TRP A 162 7.96 15.61 -3.01
N GLU A 163 7.71 15.94 -4.27
CA GLU A 163 8.70 16.59 -5.13
C GLU A 163 8.67 18.13 -5.00
N PRO A 164 9.80 18.80 -5.30
CA PRO A 164 9.87 20.26 -5.29
C PRO A 164 8.77 20.90 -6.17
N GLY A 165 7.98 21.80 -5.58
CA GLY A 165 6.87 22.48 -6.27
C GLY A 165 5.59 21.65 -6.39
N GLY A 166 5.51 20.47 -5.77
CA GLY A 166 4.31 19.65 -5.75
C GLY A 166 3.32 19.97 -4.62
N ARG A 167 3.81 20.41 -3.46
CA ARG A 167 2.94 20.79 -2.34
C ARG A 167 2.01 21.93 -2.73
N ASN A 168 0.74 21.80 -2.34
CA ASN A 168 -0.32 22.78 -2.61
C ASN A 168 -0.59 23.08 -4.10
N ARG A 169 -0.06 22.29 -5.03
CA ARG A 169 -0.20 22.52 -6.47
C ARG A 169 -1.65 22.48 -6.95
N TYR A 170 -2.53 21.81 -6.20
CA TYR A 170 -3.93 21.61 -6.54
C TYR A 170 -4.89 22.40 -5.62
N ALA A 171 -4.39 23.50 -5.03
CA ALA A 171 -5.16 24.39 -4.17
C ALA A 171 -6.52 24.77 -4.77
N GLY A 172 -7.56 24.61 -3.96
CA GLY A 172 -8.94 25.00 -4.32
C GLY A 172 -9.65 24.04 -5.28
N LYS A 173 -9.03 22.93 -5.71
CA LYS A 173 -9.71 21.88 -6.48
C LYS A 173 -10.33 20.83 -5.55
N PRO A 174 -11.51 20.27 -5.88
CA PRO A 174 -12.12 19.22 -5.08
C PRO A 174 -11.44 17.88 -5.37
N PHE A 175 -11.33 17.03 -4.36
CA PHE A 175 -10.86 15.65 -4.52
C PHE A 175 -11.82 14.71 -3.79
N VAL A 176 -12.31 13.68 -4.48
CA VAL A 176 -13.27 12.73 -3.93
C VAL A 176 -12.62 11.38 -3.71
N ILE A 177 -12.78 10.82 -2.51
CA ILE A 177 -12.31 9.48 -2.14
C ILE A 177 -13.51 8.63 -1.73
N LEU A 178 -13.86 7.59 -2.50
CA LEU A 178 -14.82 6.60 -2.03
C LEU A 178 -14.08 5.57 -1.14
N GLY A 179 -14.52 5.40 0.11
CA GLY A 179 -13.90 4.46 1.06
C GLY A 179 -12.71 5.01 1.82
N GLY A 180 -12.83 6.20 2.42
CA GLY A 180 -11.74 6.87 3.14
C GLY A 180 -11.14 6.05 4.29
N SER A 181 -11.90 5.14 4.91
CA SER A 181 -11.41 4.27 6.00
C SER A 181 -10.77 2.96 5.55
N ALA A 182 -10.57 2.76 4.24
CA ALA A 182 -9.73 1.69 3.73
C ALA A 182 -8.25 2.06 3.91
N SER A 183 -7.35 1.08 3.99
CA SER A 183 -5.90 1.34 4.14
C SER A 183 -5.38 2.27 3.03
N VAL A 184 -5.75 2.01 1.77
CA VAL A 184 -5.41 2.90 0.63
C VAL A 184 -6.06 4.27 0.79
N GLY A 185 -7.35 4.33 1.16
CA GLY A 185 -8.09 5.57 1.36
C GLY A 185 -7.45 6.51 2.39
N HIS A 186 -6.88 5.97 3.47
CA HIS A 186 -6.11 6.75 4.46
C HIS A 186 -4.95 7.49 3.80
N TYR A 187 -4.17 6.82 2.95
CA TYR A 187 -3.02 7.43 2.29
C TYR A 187 -3.44 8.39 1.17
N VAL A 188 -4.53 8.10 0.44
CA VAL A 188 -5.09 9.02 -0.54
C VAL A 188 -5.50 10.34 0.11
N ILE A 189 -6.17 10.32 1.27
CA ILE A 189 -6.55 11.54 2.00
C ILE A 189 -5.32 12.37 2.37
N GLN A 190 -4.28 11.73 2.92
CA GLN A 190 -3.05 12.42 3.33
C GLN A 190 -2.32 13.02 2.13
N LEU A 191 -2.18 12.27 1.04
CA LEU A 191 -1.57 12.75 -0.19
C LEU A 191 -2.39 13.87 -0.84
N ALA A 192 -3.72 13.80 -0.81
CA ALA A 192 -4.59 14.87 -1.31
C ALA A 192 -4.42 16.17 -0.48
N ARG A 193 -4.31 16.04 0.85
CA ARG A 193 -3.99 17.16 1.77
C ARG A 193 -2.65 17.80 1.42
N LEU A 194 -1.59 17.00 1.24
CA LEU A 194 -0.25 17.51 0.88
C LEU A 194 -0.24 18.21 -0.48
N SER A 195 -1.04 17.71 -1.42
CA SER A 195 -1.28 18.32 -2.74
C SER A 195 -2.12 19.61 -2.68
N GLY A 196 -2.71 19.93 -1.53
CA GLY A 196 -3.52 21.13 -1.28
C GLY A 196 -4.95 21.07 -1.79
N PHE A 197 -5.47 19.88 -2.17
CA PHE A 197 -6.86 19.76 -2.59
C PHE A 197 -7.81 20.26 -1.49
N ALA A 198 -8.85 20.98 -1.88
CA ALA A 198 -9.92 21.43 -1.00
C ALA A 198 -11.18 21.76 -1.83
N PRO A 199 -12.36 21.19 -1.49
CA PRO A 199 -12.60 20.24 -0.41
C PRO A 199 -12.06 18.82 -0.73
N ILE A 200 -11.60 18.12 0.31
CA ILE A 200 -11.33 16.68 0.31
C ILE A 200 -12.57 15.97 0.86
N ILE A 201 -13.33 15.30 0.00
CA ILE A 201 -14.62 14.68 0.31
C ILE A 201 -14.43 13.17 0.33
N THR A 202 -14.85 12.49 1.39
CA THR A 202 -14.77 11.04 1.45
C THR A 202 -16.03 10.36 1.97
N THR A 203 -16.25 9.11 1.57
CA THR A 203 -17.30 8.25 2.14
C THR A 203 -16.71 7.25 3.12
N ALA A 204 -17.33 7.10 4.28
CA ALA A 204 -16.95 6.13 5.29
C ALA A 204 -18.13 5.81 6.23
N SER A 205 -17.92 4.91 7.20
CA SER A 205 -18.85 4.81 8.33
C SER A 205 -18.69 6.05 9.23
N PRO A 206 -19.77 6.66 9.77
CA PRO A 206 -19.68 7.86 10.59
C PRO A 206 -18.74 7.75 11.80
N ARG A 207 -18.60 6.54 12.36
CA ARG A 207 -17.68 6.28 13.49
C ARG A 207 -16.21 6.56 13.15
N ASN A 208 -15.84 6.50 11.87
CA ASN A 208 -14.47 6.73 11.40
C ASN A 208 -14.24 8.22 11.04
N ALA A 209 -15.27 9.08 11.09
CA ALA A 209 -15.13 10.47 10.69
C ALA A 209 -14.04 11.24 11.47
N PRO A 210 -13.93 11.12 12.81
CA PRO A 210 -12.89 11.84 13.56
C PRO A 210 -11.47 11.51 13.09
N SER A 211 -11.16 10.23 12.83
CA SER A 211 -9.84 9.82 12.36
C SER A 211 -9.56 10.31 10.93
N LEU A 212 -10.56 10.28 10.04
CA LEU A 212 -10.39 10.74 8.66
C LEU A 212 -10.22 12.26 8.56
N LEU A 213 -10.92 13.03 9.41
CA LEU A 213 -10.73 14.48 9.52
C LEU A 213 -9.31 14.81 10.01
N ALA A 214 -8.79 14.07 10.99
CA ALA A 214 -7.43 14.23 11.47
C ALA A 214 -6.36 13.97 10.40
N LEU A 215 -6.63 13.07 9.44
CA LEU A 215 -5.75 12.78 8.30
C LEU A 215 -5.80 13.84 7.19
N GLY A 216 -6.81 14.72 7.20
CA GLY A 216 -6.96 15.81 6.23
C GLY A 216 -8.23 15.79 5.39
N ALA A 217 -9.15 14.84 5.61
CA ALA A 217 -10.47 14.95 4.98
C ALA A 217 -11.16 16.22 5.47
N THR A 218 -11.88 16.91 4.59
CA THR A 218 -12.67 18.09 4.96
C THR A 218 -14.14 17.72 5.20
N HIS A 219 -14.62 16.68 4.52
CA HIS A 219 -15.99 16.21 4.60
C HIS A 219 -16.02 14.69 4.61
N VAL A 220 -16.76 14.10 5.55
CA VAL A 220 -16.96 12.65 5.64
C VAL A 220 -18.46 12.35 5.55
N LEU A 221 -18.87 11.69 4.48
CA LEU A 221 -20.27 11.31 4.23
C LEU A 221 -20.51 9.85 4.62
N ASP A 222 -21.69 9.55 5.17
CA ASP A 222 -22.04 8.17 5.51
C ASP A 222 -22.21 7.35 4.23
N ARG A 223 -21.33 6.37 4.04
CA ARG A 223 -21.34 5.48 2.87
C ARG A 223 -22.63 4.66 2.71
N ARG A 224 -23.51 4.62 3.72
CA ARG A 224 -24.80 3.91 3.68
C ARG A 224 -25.93 4.74 3.08
N LEU A 225 -25.70 6.03 2.83
CA LEU A 225 -26.65 6.87 2.11
C LEU A 225 -26.86 6.33 0.69
N SER A 226 -28.05 6.56 0.13
CA SER A 226 -28.33 6.10 -1.22
C SER A 226 -27.41 6.80 -2.24
N PRO A 227 -27.07 6.15 -3.37
CA PRO A 227 -26.22 6.75 -4.40
C PRO A 227 -26.70 8.13 -4.87
N LYS A 228 -28.01 8.33 -5.00
CA LYS A 228 -28.61 9.63 -5.36
C LYS A 228 -28.32 10.72 -4.33
N VAL A 229 -28.40 10.38 -3.04
CA VAL A 229 -28.12 11.34 -1.96
C VAL A 229 -26.62 11.64 -1.89
N LEU A 230 -25.77 10.62 -1.98
CA LEU A 230 -24.32 10.80 -2.03
C LEU A 230 -23.89 11.66 -3.22
N HIS A 231 -24.43 11.39 -4.41
CA HIS A 231 -24.15 12.17 -5.62
C HIS A 231 -24.48 13.64 -5.40
N ALA A 232 -25.70 13.95 -4.95
CA ALA A 232 -26.13 15.32 -4.70
C ALA A 232 -25.28 16.04 -3.65
N GLN A 233 -24.94 15.36 -2.54
CA GLN A 233 -24.12 15.93 -1.48
C GLN A 233 -22.68 16.17 -1.94
N ILE A 234 -22.06 15.20 -2.62
CA ILE A 234 -20.69 15.33 -3.12
C ILE A 234 -20.63 16.47 -4.14
N ALA A 235 -21.56 16.53 -5.10
CA ALA A 235 -21.61 17.61 -6.09
C ALA A 235 -21.83 18.99 -5.43
N SER A 236 -22.73 19.07 -4.45
CA SER A 236 -22.99 20.31 -3.71
C SER A 236 -21.79 20.78 -2.91
N ILE A 237 -21.05 19.88 -2.25
CA ILE A 237 -19.87 20.23 -1.47
C ILE A 237 -18.70 20.60 -2.39
N ALA A 238 -18.50 19.85 -3.48
CA ALA A 238 -17.46 20.13 -4.45
C ALA A 238 -17.61 21.53 -5.06
N GLY A 239 -18.85 21.94 -5.39
CA GLY A 239 -19.17 23.28 -5.89
C GLY A 239 -18.58 23.63 -7.25
N GLN A 240 -17.83 22.72 -7.87
CA GLN A 240 -17.13 22.86 -9.15
C GLN A 240 -16.88 21.47 -9.75
N PRO A 241 -16.44 21.38 -11.02
CA PRO A 241 -16.14 20.10 -11.68
C PRO A 241 -15.12 19.26 -10.90
N ILE A 242 -15.39 17.95 -10.78
CA ILE A 242 -14.50 17.00 -10.11
C ILE A 242 -13.61 16.33 -11.15
N GLU A 243 -12.35 16.76 -11.23
CA GLU A 243 -11.38 16.27 -12.23
C GLU A 243 -10.72 14.94 -11.81
N THR A 244 -10.71 14.61 -10.52
CA THR A 244 -10.10 13.37 -10.02
C THR A 244 -10.94 12.76 -8.91
N ILE A 245 -11.25 11.48 -9.06
CA ILE A 245 -11.93 10.67 -8.05
C ILE A 245 -11.11 9.40 -7.84
N TYR A 246 -10.87 9.05 -6.58
CA TYR A 246 -10.21 7.82 -6.20
C TYR A 246 -11.21 6.90 -5.50
N ASP A 247 -11.50 5.74 -6.09
CA ASP A 247 -12.36 4.74 -5.49
C ASP A 247 -11.51 3.65 -4.80
N ALA A 248 -11.29 3.81 -3.50
CA ALA A 248 -10.53 2.86 -2.68
C ALA A 248 -11.35 1.60 -2.30
N VAL A 249 -12.58 1.45 -2.81
CA VAL A 249 -13.44 0.27 -2.65
C VAL A 249 -13.57 -0.49 -3.98
N SER A 250 -13.87 0.25 -5.06
CA SER A 250 -13.94 -0.23 -6.45
C SER A 250 -14.92 -1.39 -6.67
N ILE A 251 -16.04 -1.40 -5.98
CA ILE A 251 -17.17 -2.30 -6.27
C ILE A 251 -18.12 -1.63 -7.27
N PRO A 252 -18.99 -2.37 -7.98
CA PRO A 252 -19.84 -1.79 -9.03
C PRO A 252 -20.57 -0.51 -8.61
N ASP A 253 -21.23 -0.52 -7.44
CA ASP A 253 -21.97 0.63 -6.92
C ASP A 253 -21.10 1.87 -6.68
N THR A 254 -19.86 1.70 -6.20
CA THR A 254 -18.95 2.82 -5.94
C THR A 254 -18.34 3.36 -7.24
N GLN A 255 -18.02 2.46 -8.18
CA GLN A 255 -17.55 2.87 -9.51
C GLN A 255 -18.62 3.67 -10.25
N ASP A 256 -19.88 3.24 -10.19
CA ASP A 256 -21.00 3.93 -10.81
C ASP A 256 -21.25 5.32 -10.25
N LEU A 257 -21.21 5.45 -8.92
CA LEU A 257 -21.33 6.73 -8.24
C LEU A 257 -20.18 7.65 -8.63
N ALA A 258 -18.94 7.16 -8.59
CA ALA A 258 -17.74 7.93 -8.95
C ALA A 258 -17.80 8.40 -10.40
N TYR A 259 -18.09 7.49 -11.33
CA TYR A 259 -18.16 7.81 -12.75
C TYR A 259 -19.27 8.82 -13.06
N GLY A 260 -20.41 8.74 -12.37
CA GLY A 260 -21.51 9.70 -12.49
C GLY A 260 -21.19 11.11 -11.94
N LEU A 261 -20.17 11.23 -11.08
CA LEU A 261 -19.69 12.51 -10.53
C LEU A 261 -18.52 13.11 -11.32
N LEU A 262 -17.80 12.27 -12.08
CA LEU A 262 -16.57 12.65 -12.76
C LEU A 262 -16.85 13.67 -13.88
N ALA A 263 -16.09 14.76 -13.87
CA ALA A 263 -16.18 15.77 -14.92
C ALA A 263 -15.62 15.24 -16.26
N PRO A 264 -16.10 15.77 -17.41
CA PRO A 264 -15.38 15.68 -18.69
C PRO A 264 -13.89 16.02 -18.53
N GLY A 265 -13.02 15.22 -19.14
CA GLY A 265 -11.56 15.32 -19.01
C GLY A 265 -10.99 14.73 -17.72
N GLY A 266 -11.83 14.29 -16.78
CA GLY A 266 -11.42 13.77 -15.49
C GLY A 266 -10.89 12.34 -15.53
N CYS A 267 -10.29 11.92 -14.41
CA CYS A 267 -9.80 10.56 -14.19
C CYS A 267 -10.40 9.92 -12.93
N LEU A 268 -10.98 8.73 -13.10
CA LEU A 268 -11.37 7.82 -12.03
C LEU A 268 -10.26 6.79 -11.83
N VAL A 269 -9.71 6.76 -10.61
CA VAL A 269 -8.70 5.77 -10.20
C VAL A 269 -9.36 4.67 -9.38
N LEU A 270 -9.16 3.42 -9.77
CA LEU A 270 -9.73 2.23 -9.15
C LEU A 270 -8.63 1.37 -8.51
N VAL A 271 -8.99 0.61 -7.48
CA VAL A 271 -8.14 -0.43 -6.84
C VAL A 271 -8.58 -1.86 -7.17
N LEU A 272 -9.70 -2.01 -7.88
CA LEU A 272 -10.18 -3.27 -8.46
C LEU A 272 -10.47 -3.07 -9.96
N GLN A 273 -10.78 -4.16 -10.64
CA GLN A 273 -11.11 -4.15 -12.06
C GLN A 273 -12.29 -3.22 -12.36
N ASP A 274 -12.19 -2.48 -13.46
CA ASP A 274 -13.29 -1.71 -14.04
C ASP A 274 -14.49 -2.60 -14.37
N THR A 275 -15.64 -2.25 -13.80
CA THR A 275 -16.93 -2.92 -14.02
C THR A 275 -18.00 -1.97 -14.58
N ILE A 276 -17.63 -0.75 -14.96
CA ILE A 276 -18.57 0.21 -15.54
C ILE A 276 -19.00 -0.30 -16.92
N GLU A 277 -20.31 -0.25 -17.19
CA GLU A 277 -20.89 -0.68 -18.46
C GLU A 277 -20.36 0.17 -19.63
N GLU A 278 -19.99 -0.47 -20.74
CA GLU A 278 -19.33 0.19 -21.88
C GLU A 278 -20.20 1.27 -22.55
N ASP A 279 -21.52 1.11 -22.55
CA ASP A 279 -22.47 2.08 -23.10
C ASP A 279 -22.58 3.36 -22.26
N ARG A 280 -22.14 3.31 -20.99
CA ARG A 280 -22.04 4.49 -20.11
C ARG A 280 -20.71 5.22 -20.26
N LYS A 281 -19.70 4.58 -20.83
CA LYS A 281 -18.36 5.17 -20.95
C LYS A 281 -18.35 6.25 -22.03
N THR A 282 -17.62 7.33 -21.76
CA THR A 282 -17.45 8.46 -22.67
C THR A 282 -15.96 8.64 -22.95
N PRO A 283 -15.55 8.95 -24.20
CA PRO A 283 -14.13 9.04 -24.55
C PRO A 283 -13.34 10.13 -23.82
N ASP A 284 -14.04 11.11 -23.26
CA ASP A 284 -13.48 12.25 -22.54
C ASP A 284 -13.22 11.96 -21.05
N ARG A 285 -13.61 10.79 -20.53
CA ARG A 285 -13.37 10.38 -19.14
C ARG A 285 -12.41 9.20 -19.11
N ARG A 286 -11.41 9.28 -18.24
CA ARG A 286 -10.43 8.21 -18.06
C ARG A 286 -10.80 7.35 -16.86
N ILE A 287 -10.72 6.04 -17.03
CA ILE A 287 -10.76 5.06 -15.92
C ILE A 287 -9.41 4.36 -15.93
N VAL A 288 -8.74 4.32 -14.78
CA VAL A 288 -7.46 3.65 -14.59
C VAL A 288 -7.53 2.75 -13.37
N THR A 289 -6.83 1.61 -13.41
CA THR A 289 -6.67 0.75 -12.24
C THR A 289 -5.24 0.92 -11.72
N ALA A 290 -5.11 1.30 -10.44
CA ALA A 290 -3.82 1.53 -9.82
C ALA A 290 -2.99 0.25 -9.79
N ASP A 291 -1.77 0.31 -10.32
CA ASP A 291 -0.77 -0.74 -10.18
C ASP A 291 0.28 -0.30 -9.16
N SER A 292 0.28 -0.96 -8.00
CA SER A 292 1.17 -0.64 -6.89
C SER A 292 2.52 -1.37 -6.93
N SER A 293 2.87 -2.04 -8.02
CA SER A 293 4.13 -2.77 -8.15
C SER A 293 5.30 -1.80 -8.28
N ILE A 294 5.84 -1.31 -7.15
CA ILE A 294 6.78 -0.20 -7.14
C ILE A 294 8.12 -0.51 -7.82
N GLY A 295 8.52 -1.78 -7.84
CA GLY A 295 9.72 -2.25 -8.54
C GLY A 295 9.54 -2.47 -10.04
N ALA A 296 8.31 -2.40 -10.57
CA ALA A 296 8.04 -2.60 -11.99
C ALA A 296 8.67 -1.46 -12.82
N PRO A 297 9.26 -1.74 -14.01
CA PRO A 297 9.98 -0.72 -14.78
C PRO A 297 9.20 0.57 -15.04
N TYR A 298 7.89 0.47 -15.31
CA TYR A 298 7.00 1.62 -15.57
C TYR A 298 6.54 2.38 -14.32
N ASN A 299 6.83 1.85 -13.12
CA ASN A 299 6.55 2.49 -11.83
C ASN A 299 7.82 2.95 -11.11
N ARG A 300 8.99 2.43 -11.52
CA ARG A 300 10.24 2.50 -10.76
C ARG A 300 10.68 3.93 -10.46
N ASP A 301 10.67 4.82 -11.46
CA ASP A 301 11.12 6.21 -11.27
C ASP A 301 10.27 6.94 -10.20
N THR A 302 8.95 6.86 -10.32
CA THR A 302 8.01 7.41 -9.33
C THR A 302 8.18 6.72 -7.97
N GLY A 303 8.47 5.42 -7.96
CA GLY A 303 8.70 4.63 -6.77
C GLY A 303 9.95 5.03 -5.98
N VAL A 304 11.08 5.18 -6.68
CA VAL A 304 12.35 5.64 -6.13
C VAL A 304 12.21 7.08 -5.62
N SER A 305 11.54 7.95 -6.38
CA SER A 305 11.21 9.31 -5.95
C SER A 305 10.40 9.32 -4.65
N LEU A 306 9.38 8.45 -4.54
CA LEU A 306 8.58 8.32 -3.33
C LEU A 306 9.41 7.86 -2.13
N TYR A 307 10.18 6.77 -2.28
CA TYR A 307 10.91 6.14 -1.17
C TYR A 307 12.09 6.99 -0.67
N SER A 308 12.79 7.70 -1.57
CA SER A 308 13.83 8.66 -1.18
C SER A 308 13.31 9.83 -0.33
N ASN A 309 12.02 10.18 -0.46
CA ASN A 309 11.37 11.21 0.36
C ASN A 309 10.56 10.65 1.54
N LEU A 310 10.31 9.35 1.58
CA LEU A 310 9.38 8.74 2.53
C LEU A 310 9.86 8.87 3.97
N GLY A 311 11.14 8.60 4.25
CA GLY A 311 11.69 8.72 5.61
C GLY A 311 11.45 10.10 6.22
N ALA A 312 11.68 11.16 5.46
CA ALA A 312 11.41 12.54 5.89
C ALA A 312 9.91 12.80 6.10
N MET A 313 9.03 12.28 5.22
CA MET A 313 7.58 12.43 5.39
C MET A 313 7.04 11.66 6.61
N LEU A 314 7.68 10.56 7.00
CA LEU A 314 7.35 9.85 8.24
C LEU A 314 7.80 10.66 9.46
N ASP A 315 9.00 11.22 9.43
CA ASP A 315 9.55 12.01 10.54
C ASP A 315 8.73 13.29 10.80
N THR A 316 8.27 13.98 9.76
CA THR A 316 7.42 15.17 9.90
C THR A 316 5.96 14.86 10.22
N GLY A 317 5.55 13.58 10.19
CA GLY A 317 4.16 13.17 10.33
C GLY A 317 3.26 13.56 9.16
N ASP A 318 3.86 13.89 8.01
CA ASP A 318 3.12 14.17 6.78
C ASP A 318 2.41 12.94 6.23
N ILE A 319 3.03 11.78 6.41
CA ILE A 319 2.45 10.46 6.22
C ILE A 319 2.43 9.74 7.57
N GLN A 320 1.24 9.32 7.96
CA GLN A 320 0.94 8.59 9.20
C GLN A 320 0.44 7.18 8.87
N PRO A 321 0.78 6.20 9.72
CA PRO A 321 0.40 4.80 9.54
C PRO A 321 -1.12 4.59 9.68
N ASN A 322 -1.60 3.42 9.26
CA ASN A 322 -2.96 2.98 9.58
C ASN A 322 -3.07 2.59 11.06
N GLN A 323 -4.30 2.52 11.58
CA GLN A 323 -4.54 1.84 12.87
C GLN A 323 -4.20 0.36 12.73
N VAL A 324 -3.59 -0.20 13.77
CA VAL A 324 -3.05 -1.56 13.77
C VAL A 324 -3.92 -2.50 14.60
N GLU A 325 -4.10 -3.72 14.11
CA GLU A 325 -4.47 -4.87 14.93
C GLU A 325 -3.41 -5.97 14.75
N VAL A 326 -2.69 -6.29 15.82
CA VAL A 326 -1.67 -7.33 15.80
C VAL A 326 -2.32 -8.70 15.96
N LEU A 327 -2.03 -9.61 15.02
CA LEU A 327 -2.48 -10.99 15.05
C LEU A 327 -1.67 -11.80 16.08
N PRO A 328 -2.31 -12.71 16.82
CA PRO A 328 -1.59 -13.65 17.68
C PRO A 328 -0.81 -14.67 16.85
N CYS A 329 0.13 -15.39 17.48
CA CYS A 329 0.85 -16.53 16.90
C CYS A 329 1.77 -16.23 15.69
N GLY A 330 2.24 -14.99 15.52
CA GLY A 330 3.22 -14.63 14.49
C GLY A 330 2.81 -15.10 13.09
N LEU A 331 3.67 -15.85 12.40
CA LEU A 331 3.39 -16.42 11.08
C LEU A 331 2.15 -17.33 11.04
N GLU A 332 1.87 -18.08 12.11
CA GLU A 332 0.74 -19.02 12.18
C GLU A 332 -0.62 -18.31 12.32
N GLY A 333 -0.61 -17.05 12.77
CA GLY A 333 -1.81 -16.22 12.83
C GLY A 333 -2.31 -15.72 11.47
N ILE A 334 -1.41 -15.63 10.49
CA ILE A 334 -1.69 -15.01 9.18
C ILE A 334 -2.87 -15.69 8.46
N PRO A 335 -2.98 -17.03 8.36
CA PRO A 335 -4.12 -17.66 7.68
C PRO A 335 -5.48 -17.30 8.29
N THR A 336 -5.54 -17.12 9.62
CA THR A 336 -6.76 -16.64 10.30
C THR A 336 -7.03 -15.17 9.98
N GLY A 337 -5.98 -14.34 9.95
CA GLY A 337 -6.08 -12.94 9.51
C GLY A 337 -6.60 -12.80 8.08
N LEU A 338 -6.09 -13.61 7.15
CA LEU A 338 -6.50 -13.60 5.73
C LEU A 338 -7.98 -13.96 5.55
N ARG A 339 -8.49 -14.98 6.29
CA ARG A 339 -9.92 -15.30 6.29
C ARG A 339 -10.79 -14.17 6.84
N ARG A 340 -10.32 -13.47 7.89
CA ARG A 340 -11.01 -12.27 8.40
C ARG A 340 -11.00 -11.14 7.39
N PHE A 341 -9.89 -10.94 6.68
CA PHE A 341 -9.76 -9.92 5.65
C PHE A 341 -10.72 -10.16 4.48
N GLU A 342 -10.90 -11.42 4.07
CA GLU A 342 -11.90 -11.81 3.07
C GLU A 342 -13.33 -11.50 3.52
N ALA A 343 -13.66 -11.70 4.80
CA ALA A 343 -14.96 -11.34 5.37
C ALA A 343 -15.18 -9.82 5.56
N GLY A 344 -14.12 -9.02 5.42
CA GLY A 344 -14.12 -7.58 5.57
C GLY A 344 -13.57 -7.12 6.93
N VAL A 345 -12.55 -6.27 6.86
CA VAL A 345 -11.96 -5.57 8.01
C VAL A 345 -12.19 -4.07 7.83
N SER A 346 -12.46 -3.35 8.92
CA SER A 346 -12.79 -1.93 8.88
C SER A 346 -11.85 -1.12 9.75
N ASN A 347 -11.22 -0.11 9.16
CA ASN A 347 -10.42 0.91 9.85
C ASN A 347 -9.19 0.40 10.60
N VAL A 348 -8.78 -0.86 10.41
CA VAL A 348 -7.54 -1.42 10.95
C VAL A 348 -6.80 -2.19 9.87
N LYS A 349 -5.48 -2.23 9.96
CA LYS A 349 -4.60 -3.10 9.20
C LYS A 349 -4.19 -4.26 10.10
N LEU A 350 -4.38 -5.49 9.61
CA LEU A 350 -3.94 -6.69 10.35
C LEU A 350 -2.43 -6.87 10.16
N VAL A 351 -1.70 -7.07 11.25
CA VAL A 351 -0.24 -7.19 11.24
C VAL A 351 0.18 -8.46 11.95
N ALA A 352 1.10 -9.22 11.36
CA ALA A 352 1.77 -10.34 12.00
C ALA A 352 3.19 -9.95 12.40
N LEU A 353 3.71 -10.61 13.43
CA LEU A 353 5.09 -10.45 13.90
C LEU A 353 5.91 -11.70 13.55
N PRO A 354 6.68 -11.71 12.44
CA PRO A 354 7.36 -12.94 11.98
C PRO A 354 8.41 -13.49 12.96
N GLN A 355 8.95 -12.66 13.85
CA GLN A 355 9.90 -13.09 14.89
C GLN A 355 9.23 -13.67 16.15
N ALA A 356 7.92 -13.54 16.31
CA ALA A 356 7.22 -14.06 17.47
C ALA A 356 7.24 -15.60 17.51
N MET A 357 7.22 -16.17 18.72
CA MET A 357 7.14 -17.62 18.91
C MET A 357 5.85 -18.19 18.29
N ARG A 358 5.96 -19.43 17.82
CA ARG A 358 4.84 -20.22 17.33
C ARG A 358 3.86 -20.54 18.47
N CYS A 359 2.62 -20.78 18.07
CA CYS A 359 1.65 -21.50 18.88
C CYS A 359 1.78 -23.01 18.56
#